data_AF-A0A2E3SK88-F1
#
_entry.id   AF-A0A2E3SK88-F1
#
_cell.length_a   1.000
_cell.length_b   1.000
_cell.length_c   1.000
_cell.angle_alpha   90.00
_cell.angle_beta   90.00
_cell.angle_gamma   90.00
#
_symmetry.space_group_name_H-M   'P 1'
#
loop_
_entity.id
_entity.type
_entity.pdbx_description
1 polymer ?
#
loop_
_entity_poly.entity_id
_entity_poly.type
_entity_poly.pdbx_seq_one_letter_code
_entity_poly.pdbx_strand_id
1 'polypeptide(L)'
;MKKKQVAISMGEPSGISSEIILKCWLDRKKFSCDPFFVVDDIIKLESINRIFKLGAKIATINCPEETKDVFNHSLPVLDIKKKNRI
;
A
#
# COMPACT_ATOMS: atom_id res chain seq x y z
N MET A 1 19.70 1.81 14.11
CA MET A 1 18.37 1.35 14.59
C MET A 1 17.63 0.68 13.44
N LYS A 2 17.00 -0.49 13.65
CA LYS A 2 16.24 -1.20 12.60
C LYS A 2 14.87 -0.52 12.46
N LYS A 3 14.63 0.18 11.34
CA LYS A 3 13.35 0.86 11.07
C LYS A 3 12.23 -0.17 10.98
N LYS A 4 11.18 0.02 11.79
CA LYS A 4 9.99 -0.84 11.83
C LYS A 4 9.03 -0.42 10.73
N GLN A 5 8.31 -1.38 10.16
CA GLN A 5 7.31 -1.08 9.14
C GLN A 5 6.08 -0.45 9.79
N VAL A 6 5.46 0.50 9.10
CA VAL A 6 4.22 1.14 9.55
C VAL A 6 3.04 0.54 8.80
N ALA A 7 1.97 0.20 9.53
CA ALA A 7 0.70 -0.19 8.94
C ALA A 7 -0.13 1.08 8.69
N ILE A 8 -0.58 1.27 7.45
CA ILE A 8 -1.56 2.31 7.09
C ILE A 8 -2.92 1.64 6.93
N SER A 9 -3.91 2.08 7.68
CA SER A 9 -5.29 1.62 7.51
C SER A 9 -5.95 2.28 6.30
N MET A 10 -6.91 1.58 5.70
CA MET A 10 -7.75 2.07 4.60
C MET A 10 -8.40 3.46 4.87
N GLY A 11 -8.80 3.72 6.11
CA GLY A 11 -9.67 4.86 6.44
C GLY A 11 -11.08 4.68 5.88
N GLU A 12 -11.72 5.80 5.51
CA GLU A 12 -13.06 5.81 4.90
C GLU A 12 -12.98 5.38 3.41
N PRO A 13 -13.62 4.26 2.99
CA PRO A 13 -13.51 3.73 1.64
C PRO A 13 -13.94 4.71 0.53
N SER A 14 -14.91 5.57 0.82
CA SER A 14 -15.44 6.56 -0.12
C SER A 14 -14.63 7.87 -0.13
N GLY A 15 -13.66 7.99 0.77
CA GLY A 15 -12.79 9.16 0.90
C GLY A 15 -11.60 9.13 -0.05
N ILE A 16 -10.68 10.09 0.15
CA ILE A 16 -9.49 10.26 -0.69
C ILE A 16 -8.24 9.52 -0.18
N SER A 17 -8.34 8.78 0.93
CA SER A 17 -7.19 8.15 1.59
C SER A 17 -6.39 7.25 0.64
N SER A 18 -7.07 6.43 -0.16
CA SER A 18 -6.43 5.55 -1.12
C SER A 18 -5.63 6.31 -2.19
N GLU A 19 -6.13 7.46 -2.66
CA GLU A 19 -5.41 8.32 -3.61
C GLU A 19 -4.15 8.92 -2.96
N ILE A 20 -4.27 9.43 -1.72
CA ILE A 20 -3.16 9.99 -0.96
C ILE A 20 -2.09 8.93 -0.73
N ILE A 21 -2.46 7.71 -0.32
CA ILE A 21 -1.55 6.59 -0.07
C ILE A 21 -0.73 6.27 -1.33
N LEU A 22 -1.38 6.19 -2.50
CA LEU A 22 -0.72 5.93 -3.78
C LEU A 22 0.29 7.04 -4.12
N LYS A 23 -0.10 8.31 -3.97
CA LYS A 23 0.78 9.46 -4.21
C LYS A 23 1.96 9.49 -3.22
N CYS A 24 1.72 9.20 -1.94
CA CYS A 24 2.77 9.11 -0.93
C CYS A 24 3.78 8.00 -1.26
N TRP A 25 3.32 6.84 -1.74
CA TRP A 25 4.23 5.77 -2.17
C TRP A 25 5.03 6.14 -3.42
N LEU A 26 4.42 6.83 -4.39
CA LEU A 26 5.13 7.35 -5.56
C LEU A 26 6.25 8.32 -5.15
N ASP A 27 5.95 9.22 -4.22
CA ASP A 27 6.91 10.20 -3.68
C ASP A 27 7.79 9.64 -2.55
N ARG A 28 7.74 8.34 -2.23
CA ARG A 28 8.45 7.75 -1.07
C ARG A 28 9.94 8.08 -1.02
N LYS A 29 10.60 8.15 -2.19
CA LYS A 29 12.03 8.49 -2.30
C LYS A 29 12.28 9.97 -2.03
N LYS A 30 11.39 10.85 -2.49
CA LYS A 30 11.46 12.30 -2.27
C LYS A 30 11.37 12.64 -0.79
N PHE A 31 10.53 11.93 -0.04
CA PHE A 31 10.33 12.16 1.39
C PHE A 31 11.13 11.22 2.30
N SER A 32 12.01 10.38 1.74
CA SER A 32 12.77 9.37 2.49
C SER A 32 11.89 8.53 3.44
N CYS A 33 10.71 8.14 2.95
CA CYS A 33 9.72 7.43 3.75
C CYS A 33 10.26 6.09 4.23
N ASP A 34 9.98 5.79 5.50
CA ASP A 34 10.20 4.45 6.04
C ASP A 34 9.22 3.46 5.39
N PRO A 35 9.60 2.17 5.27
CA PRO A 35 8.73 1.16 4.69
C PRO A 35 7.38 1.11 5.41
N PHE A 36 6.32 1.16 4.63
CA PHE A 36 4.95 0.98 5.11
C PHE A 36 4.19 0.01 4.22
N PHE A 37 3.15 -0.60 4.77
CA PHE A 37 2.19 -1.39 4.03
C PHE A 37 0.79 -0.88 4.32
N VAL A 38 -0.13 -1.20 3.41
CA VAL A 38 -1.51 -0.73 3.47
C VAL A 38 -2.41 -1.91 3.77
N VAL A 39 -3.32 -1.75 4.73
CA VAL A 39 -4.39 -2.72 5.00
C VAL A 39 -5.67 -2.21 4.34
N ASP A 40 -5.93 -2.65 3.12
CA ASP A 40 -7.02 -2.17 2.26
C ASP A 40 -7.37 -3.23 1.18
N ASP A 41 -8.43 -3.00 0.42
CA ASP A 41 -8.83 -3.77 -0.75
C ASP A 41 -7.95 -3.41 -1.96
N ILE A 42 -7.21 -4.41 -2.47
CA ILE A 42 -6.32 -4.22 -3.61
C ILE A 42 -7.07 -3.81 -4.88
N ILE A 43 -8.28 -4.34 -5.12
CA ILE A 43 -9.06 -4.04 -6.33
C ILE A 43 -9.50 -2.57 -6.34
N LYS A 44 -9.83 -2.03 -5.15
CA LYS A 44 -10.14 -0.62 -4.97
C LYS A 44 -8.91 0.25 -5.24
N LEU A 45 -7.76 -0.08 -4.66
CA LEU A 45 -6.51 0.65 -4.87
C LEU A 45 -6.11 0.67 -6.35
N GLU A 46 -6.18 -0.46 -7.04
CA GLU A 46 -5.88 -0.56 -8.48
C GLU A 46 -6.85 0.26 -9.33
N SER A 47 -8.13 0.28 -8.96
CA SER A 47 -9.14 1.09 -9.65
C SER A 47 -8.84 2.59 -9.52
N ILE A 48 -8.49 3.05 -8.32
CA ILE A 48 -8.11 4.45 -8.07
C ILE A 48 -6.81 4.80 -8.80
N ASN A 49 -5.81 3.93 -8.74
CA ASN A 49 -4.54 4.06 -9.46
C ASN A 49 -4.77 4.27 -10.97
N ARG A 50 -5.70 3.52 -11.57
CA ARG A 50 -6.10 3.66 -12.98
C ARG A 50 -6.88 4.94 -13.26
N ILE A 51 -7.89 5.27 -12.45
CA ILE A 51 -8.73 6.48 -12.64
C ILE A 51 -7.87 7.75 -12.66
N PHE A 52 -6.92 7.84 -11.74
CA PHE A 52 -6.03 8.99 -11.62
C PHE A 52 -4.73 8.89 -12.43
N LYS A 53 -4.55 7.79 -13.20
CA LYS A 53 -3.36 7.54 -14.04
C LYS A 53 -2.04 7.69 -13.26
N LEU A 54 -2.01 7.25 -12.00
CA LEU A 54 -0.87 7.46 -11.11
C LEU A 54 0.33 6.57 -11.45
N GLY A 55 0.08 5.38 -12.02
CA GLY A 55 1.14 4.45 -12.43
C GLY A 55 1.89 3.82 -11.24
N ALA A 56 1.29 3.80 -10.04
CA ALA A 56 1.85 3.12 -8.90
C ALA A 56 1.83 1.60 -9.14
N LYS A 57 2.92 0.92 -8.81
CA LYS A 57 2.94 -0.55 -8.79
C LYS A 57 2.40 -1.00 -7.44
N ILE A 58 1.42 -1.90 -7.43
CA ILE A 58 0.80 -2.40 -6.20
C ILE A 58 1.05 -3.92 -6.15
N ALA A 59 1.35 -4.45 -4.97
CA ALA A 59 1.56 -5.88 -4.78
C ALA A 59 0.98 -6.35 -3.45
N THR A 60 0.29 -7.50 -3.45
CA THR A 60 -0.19 -8.12 -2.22
C THR A 60 0.96 -8.69 -1.41
N ILE A 61 0.90 -8.54 -0.10
CA ILE A 61 1.74 -9.27 0.87
C ILE A 61 0.88 -10.20 1.73
N ASN A 62 1.47 -11.26 2.28
CA ASN A 62 0.78 -12.20 3.18
C ASN A 62 1.00 -11.86 4.65
N CYS A 63 2.10 -11.21 4.99
CA CYS A 63 2.41 -10.78 6.34
C CYS A 63 3.22 -9.47 6.34
N PRO A 64 3.21 -8.70 7.45
CA PRO A 64 3.92 -7.43 7.53
C PRO A 64 5.43 -7.52 7.23
N GLU A 65 6.07 -8.66 7.51
CA GLU A 65 7.50 -8.87 7.32
C GLU A 65 7.93 -8.70 5.85
N GLU A 66 7.10 -9.13 4.90
CA GLU A 66 7.34 -9.03 3.45
C GLU A 66 7.41 -7.57 2.94
N THR A 67 6.91 -6.61 3.71
CA THR A 67 6.91 -5.17 3.35
C THR A 67 8.30 -4.70 2.93
N LYS A 68 9.37 -5.13 3.61
CA LYS A 68 10.74 -4.64 3.32
C LYS A 68 11.23 -5.05 1.94
N ASP A 69 10.84 -6.23 1.49
CA ASP A 69 11.29 -6.80 0.21
C ASP A 69 10.48 -6.22 -0.95
N VAL A 70 9.20 -5.90 -0.69
CA VAL A 70 8.26 -5.39 -1.70
C VAL A 70 8.32 -3.87 -1.87
N PHE A 71 8.46 -3.11 -0.78
CA PHE A 71 8.25 -1.65 -0.74
C PHE A 71 9.07 -0.84 -1.74
N ASN A 72 10.27 -1.31 -2.05
CA ASN A 72 11.15 -0.64 -3.02
C ASN A 72 10.59 -0.68 -4.45
N HIS A 73 9.82 -1.71 -4.79
CA HIS A 73 9.38 -2.02 -6.15
C HIS A 73 7.88 -1.77 -6.34
N SER A 74 7.08 -2.04 -5.31
CA SER A 74 5.62 -1.90 -5.31
C SER A 74 5.11 -1.43 -3.94
N LEU A 75 3.93 -0.83 -3.92
CA LEU A 75 3.14 -0.55 -2.72
C LEU A 75 2.68 -1.88 -2.11
N PRO A 76 3.15 -2.25 -0.91
CA PRO A 76 2.75 -3.50 -0.26
C PRO A 76 1.33 -3.36 0.31
N VAL A 77 0.44 -4.29 -0.03
CA VAL A 77 -0.96 -4.30 0.41
C VAL A 77 -1.28 -5.62 1.10
N LEU A 78 -1.68 -5.55 2.37
CA LEU A 78 -2.31 -6.67 3.05
C LEU A 78 -3.80 -6.65 2.72
N ASP A 79 -4.20 -7.47 1.75
CA ASP A 79 -5.55 -7.44 1.17
C ASP A 79 -6.60 -8.00 2.15
N ILE A 80 -7.52 -7.13 2.58
CA ILE A 80 -8.60 -7.48 3.53
C ILE A 80 -9.67 -8.39 2.92
N LYS A 81 -9.76 -8.48 1.59
CA LYS A 81 -10.71 -9.34 0.88
C LYS A 81 -10.13 -10.71 0.57
N LYS A 82 -8.83 -10.92 0.81
CA LYS A 82 -8.20 -12.23 0.68
C LYS A 82 -8.78 -13.15 1.74
N LYS A 83 -9.57 -14.15 1.33
CA LYS A 83 -10.07 -15.18 2.24
C LYS A 83 -8.88 -15.95 2.82
N ASN A 84 -8.69 -15.89 4.12
CA ASN A 84 -7.82 -16.84 4.81
C ASN A 84 -8.43 -18.22 4.59
N ARG A 85 -7.73 -19.10 3.86
CA ARG A 85 -7.98 -20.53 3.92
C ARG A 85 -7.53 -20.97 5.31
N ILE A 86 -8.49 -21.08 6.23
CA ILE A 86 -8.37 -21.87 7.46
C ILE A 86 -8.81 -23.28 7.11
#